data_AF-A0A432Z6G8-F1
#
_entry.id   AF-A0A432Z6G8-F1
#
_cell.length_a   1.000
_cell.length_b   1.000
_cell.length_c   1.000
_cell.angle_alpha   90.00
_cell.angle_beta   90.00
_cell.angle_gamma   90.00
#
_symmetry.space_group_name_H-M   'P 1'
#
loop_
_entity.id
_entity.type
_entity.pdbx_description
1 polymer ?
#
loop_
_entity_poly.entity_id
_entity_poly.type
_entity_poly.pdbx_seq_one_letter_code
_entity_poly.pdbx_strand_id
1 'polypeptide(L)'
;MTFKKIQARFVEQLKDPQKIADETWLKDIEPRRLAVYQRLLRNNIFRFIDSAFPVLSKLSDANQWSETKERFFRNFSSDSPYFTGIAKNFVDYLQSNEELQVFAAELAHYEWAELSVEQKLWPESYVCLTEELSQEHTIGLNPTALVASYQYPVDEISEQFQPCEPLSEPRFLVVFRDSGGKVRFIRINAMTYLLVTELQSQQGIQFKAFLERLPELLPQWPAEQLQQGAMQTINQFAKQQLILTVKN
;
A
#
# COMPACT_ATOMS: atom_id res chain seq x y z
N MET A 1 8.39 -23.76 25.15
CA MET A 1 8.00 -22.61 24.30
C MET A 1 7.94 -23.08 22.84
N THR A 2 6.98 -22.60 22.04
CA THR A 2 6.89 -22.93 20.61
C THR A 2 8.06 -22.33 19.84
N PHE A 3 8.60 -23.03 18.84
CA PHE A 3 9.74 -22.59 18.00
C PHE A 3 9.59 -21.15 17.46
N LYS A 4 8.38 -20.74 17.05
CA LYS A 4 8.08 -19.35 16.63
C LYS A 4 8.35 -18.30 17.70
N LYS A 5 8.06 -18.60 18.98
CA LYS A 5 8.31 -17.67 20.10
C LYS A 5 9.82 -17.52 20.38
N ILE A 6 10.58 -18.59 20.19
CA ILE A 6 12.04 -18.57 20.32
C ILE A 6 12.66 -17.76 19.17
N GLN A 7 12.18 -17.92 17.94
CA GLN A 7 12.63 -17.12 16.80
C GLN A 7 12.31 -15.62 16.96
N ALA A 8 11.11 -15.27 17.41
CA ALA A 8 10.74 -13.87 17.65
C ALA A 8 11.65 -13.21 18.70
N ARG A 9 11.86 -13.89 19.84
CA ARG A 9 12.78 -13.42 20.90
C ARG A 9 14.23 -13.33 20.43
N PHE A 10 14.68 -14.28 19.61
CA PHE A 10 16.00 -14.20 18.99
C PHE A 10 16.14 -12.97 18.10
N VAL A 11 15.11 -12.63 17.32
CA VAL A 11 15.10 -11.43 16.48
C VAL A 11 15.06 -10.14 17.31
N GLU A 12 14.33 -10.11 18.43
CA GLU A 12 14.35 -8.99 19.38
C GLU A 12 15.74 -8.79 19.98
N GLN A 13 16.39 -9.88 20.42
CA GLN A 13 17.77 -9.87 20.93
C GLN A 13 18.79 -9.39 19.89
N LEU A 14 18.60 -9.73 18.61
CA LEU A 14 19.46 -9.27 17.52
C LEU A 14 19.31 -7.77 17.25
N LYS A 15 18.19 -7.13 17.63
CA LYS A 15 17.93 -5.70 17.39
C LYS A 15 18.48 -4.83 18.51
N ASP A 16 18.30 -5.27 19.76
CA ASP A 16 18.79 -4.54 20.93
C ASP A 16 19.50 -5.49 21.91
N PRO A 17 20.83 -5.65 21.78
CA PRO A 17 21.60 -6.55 22.63
C PRO A 17 21.62 -6.14 24.11
N GLN A 18 21.32 -4.88 24.43
CA GLN A 18 21.33 -4.37 25.80
C GLN A 18 19.97 -4.53 26.49
N LYS A 19 18.88 -4.63 25.72
CA LYS A 19 17.50 -4.61 26.23
C LYS A 19 17.01 -5.94 26.81
N ILE A 20 17.75 -7.05 26.61
CA ILE A 20 17.47 -8.33 27.26
C ILE A 20 18.78 -8.91 27.78
N ALA A 21 19.03 -8.67 29.06
CA ALA A 21 20.09 -9.26 29.84
C ALA A 21 19.46 -10.12 30.94
N ASP A 22 19.02 -11.34 30.62
CA ASP A 22 18.85 -12.47 31.56
C ASP A 22 18.21 -13.73 30.92
N GLU A 23 18.53 -14.05 29.66
CA GLU A 23 18.01 -15.28 29.06
C GLU A 23 19.09 -16.37 28.97
N THR A 24 18.86 -17.51 29.62
CA THR A 24 19.81 -18.61 29.78
C THR A 24 20.28 -19.21 28.45
N TRP A 25 19.45 -19.18 27.40
CA TRP A 25 19.78 -19.71 26.07
C TRP A 25 20.80 -18.85 25.30
N LEU A 26 20.97 -17.57 25.67
CA LEU A 26 22.02 -16.71 25.10
C LEU A 26 23.41 -17.14 25.54
N LYS A 27 23.53 -17.83 26.69
CA LYS A 27 24.82 -18.34 27.20
C LYS A 27 25.42 -19.41 26.28
N ASP A 28 24.58 -20.12 25.52
CA ASP A 28 25.00 -21.16 24.58
C ASP A 28 25.35 -20.59 23.18
N ILE A 29 25.09 -19.31 22.93
CA ILE A 29 25.39 -18.66 21.65
C ILE A 29 26.67 -17.84 21.77
N GLU A 30 27.66 -18.20 20.95
CA GLU A 30 28.92 -17.47 20.85
C GLU A 30 28.66 -15.99 20.46
N PRO A 31 29.12 -15.00 21.25
CA PRO A 31 28.85 -13.57 20.99
C PRO A 31 29.23 -13.11 19.58
N ARG A 32 30.30 -13.69 19.03
CA ARG A 32 30.75 -13.43 17.67
C ARG A 32 29.71 -13.83 16.61
N ARG A 33 29.00 -14.94 16.82
CA ARG A 33 27.95 -15.41 15.89
C ARG A 33 26.72 -14.51 15.96
N LEU A 34 26.35 -14.07 17.16
CA LEU A 34 25.23 -13.15 17.35
C LEU A 34 25.47 -11.82 16.60
N ALA A 35 26.68 -11.25 16.70
CA ALA A 35 27.07 -10.04 15.98
C ALA A 35 27.01 -10.22 14.44
N VAL A 36 27.40 -11.39 13.93
CA VAL A 36 27.29 -11.72 12.49
C VAL A 36 25.82 -11.75 12.07
N TYR A 37 24.94 -12.42 12.81
CA TYR A 37 23.51 -12.48 12.49
C TYR A 37 22.84 -11.12 12.54
N GLN A 38 23.17 -10.29 13.53
CA GLN A 38 22.67 -8.93 13.64
C GLN A 38 23.07 -8.10 12.42
N ARG A 39 24.35 -8.16 12.04
CA ARG A 39 24.84 -7.46 10.85
C ARG A 39 24.11 -7.91 9.59
N LEU A 40 23.89 -9.22 9.42
CA LEU A 40 23.17 -9.76 8.28
C LEU A 40 21.71 -9.31 8.24
N LEU A 41 21.00 -9.40 9.37
CA LEU A 41 19.59 -8.98 9.46
C LEU A 41 19.44 -7.49 9.15
N ARG A 42 20.25 -6.65 9.79
CA ARG A 42 20.27 -5.19 9.56
C ARG A 42 20.53 -4.88 8.09
N ASN A 43 21.59 -5.46 7.50
CA ASN A 43 21.94 -5.22 6.10
C ASN A 43 20.84 -5.68 5.13
N ASN A 44 20.16 -6.79 5.44
CA ASN A 44 19.05 -7.29 4.62
C ASN A 44 17.85 -6.34 4.70
N ILE A 45 17.48 -5.88 5.90
CA ILE A 45 16.39 -4.90 6.07
C ILE A 45 16.71 -3.60 5.34
N PHE A 46 17.93 -3.09 5.48
CA PHE A 46 18.31 -1.82 4.84
C PHE A 46 18.26 -1.92 3.33
N ARG A 47 18.82 -3.00 2.76
CA ARG A 47 18.77 -3.24 1.32
C ARG A 47 17.32 -3.37 0.83
N PHE A 48 16.47 -4.03 1.61
CA PHE A 48 15.05 -4.17 1.27
C PHE A 48 14.34 -2.81 1.27
N ILE A 49 14.57 -1.96 2.27
CA ILE A 49 14.05 -0.59 2.32
C ILE A 49 14.54 0.20 1.09
N ASP A 50 15.85 0.16 0.80
CA ASP A 50 16.41 0.87 -0.36
C ASP A 50 15.79 0.42 -1.69
N SER A 51 15.47 -0.87 -1.82
CA SER A 51 14.80 -1.41 -3.00
C SER A 51 13.30 -1.12 -3.07
N ALA A 52 12.63 -1.00 -1.91
CA ALA A 52 11.19 -0.78 -1.82
C ALA A 52 10.81 0.71 -1.94
N PHE A 53 11.74 1.62 -1.65
CA PHE A 53 11.53 3.07 -1.66
C PHE A 53 12.61 3.80 -2.49
N PRO A 54 12.79 3.43 -3.77
CA PRO A 54 13.90 3.92 -4.59
C PRO A 54 13.85 5.44 -4.85
N VAL A 55 12.68 6.04 -4.98
CA VAL A 55 12.51 7.49 -5.18
C VAL A 55 12.77 8.20 -3.85
N LEU A 56 12.11 7.80 -2.77
CA LEU A 56 12.31 8.43 -1.47
C LEU A 56 13.78 8.34 -1.00
N SER A 57 14.44 7.20 -1.21
CA SER A 57 15.85 7.01 -0.89
C SER A 57 16.77 7.95 -1.67
N LYS A 58 16.42 8.33 -2.91
CA LYS A 58 17.23 9.26 -3.72
C LYS A 58 17.02 10.72 -3.33
N LEU A 59 15.82 11.07 -2.89
CA LEU A 59 15.49 12.44 -2.50
C LEU A 59 15.99 12.78 -1.09
N SER A 60 16.14 11.79 -0.24
CA SER A 60 16.64 11.95 1.12
C SER A 60 18.15 12.23 1.15
N ASP A 61 18.60 13.09 2.08
CA ASP A 61 20.03 13.19 2.38
C ASP A 61 20.57 11.83 2.85
N ALA A 62 21.79 11.48 2.43
CA ALA A 62 22.35 10.15 2.67
C ALA A 62 22.52 9.85 4.17
N ASN A 63 22.87 10.85 4.99
CA ASN A 63 23.01 10.66 6.44
C ASN A 63 21.63 10.54 7.08
N GLN A 64 20.70 11.44 6.74
CA GLN A 64 19.33 11.39 7.26
C GLN A 64 18.65 10.05 6.93
N TRP A 65 18.74 9.59 5.69
CA TRP A 65 18.19 8.31 5.26
C TRP A 65 18.79 7.13 6.03
N SER A 66 20.11 7.12 6.21
CA SER A 66 20.78 6.09 7.00
C SER A 66 20.32 6.10 8.45
N GLU A 67 20.21 7.27 9.08
CA GLU A 67 19.75 7.39 10.47
C GLU A 67 18.29 6.99 10.64
N THR A 68 17.41 7.36 9.70
CA THR A 68 16.00 6.95 9.69
C THR A 68 15.89 5.42 9.62
N LYS A 69 16.67 4.76 8.76
CA LYS A 69 16.72 3.29 8.72
C LYS A 69 17.22 2.68 10.03
N GLU A 70 18.19 3.30 10.69
CA GLU A 70 18.68 2.85 12.02
C GLU A 70 17.61 2.99 13.10
N ARG A 71 16.93 4.14 13.17
CA ARG A 71 15.84 4.36 14.13
C ARG A 71 14.69 3.40 13.88
N PHE A 72 14.30 3.20 12.62
CA PHE A 72 13.34 2.18 12.23
C PHE A 72 13.77 0.79 12.70
N PHE A 73 15.01 0.36 12.42
CA PHE A 73 15.49 -0.98 12.80
C PHE A 73 15.44 -1.24 14.31
N ARG A 74 15.72 -0.22 15.13
CA ARG A 74 15.61 -0.30 16.60
C ARG A 74 14.16 -0.45 17.09
N ASN A 75 13.20 0.18 16.40
CA ASN A 75 11.79 0.18 16.78
C ASN A 75 10.95 -0.90 16.09
N PHE A 76 11.49 -1.50 15.03
CA PHE A 76 10.81 -2.50 14.24
C PHE A 76 10.61 -3.77 15.06
N SER A 77 9.37 -4.07 15.45
CA SER A 77 8.97 -5.40 15.95
C SER A 77 8.50 -6.25 14.79
N SER A 78 9.06 -7.45 14.64
CA SER A 78 8.62 -8.40 13.62
C SER A 78 7.82 -9.50 14.31
N ASP A 79 6.50 -9.37 14.34
CA ASP A 79 5.62 -10.44 14.77
C ASP A 79 5.58 -11.62 13.78
N SER A 80 6.18 -11.42 12.61
CA SER A 80 6.22 -12.37 11.51
C SER A 80 7.63 -12.53 10.95
N PRO A 81 8.13 -13.78 10.76
CA PRO A 81 9.39 -14.04 10.07
C PRO A 81 9.32 -13.80 8.55
N TYR A 82 8.15 -13.45 8.03
CA TYR A 82 7.96 -13.13 6.62
C TYR A 82 8.26 -11.65 6.38
N PHE A 83 9.27 -11.39 5.54
CA PHE A 83 9.75 -10.05 5.14
C PHE A 83 8.66 -9.15 4.51
N THR A 84 7.49 -9.72 4.19
CA THR A 84 6.37 -9.04 3.53
C THR A 84 5.79 -7.87 4.32
N GLY A 85 6.03 -7.79 5.64
CA GLY A 85 5.59 -6.67 6.48
C GLY A 85 6.57 -5.49 6.60
N ILE A 86 7.84 -5.62 6.18
CA ILE A 86 8.87 -4.61 6.47
C ILE A 86 8.55 -3.27 5.79
N ALA A 87 8.18 -3.30 4.51
CA ALA A 87 7.89 -2.07 3.77
C ALA A 87 6.68 -1.35 4.38
N LYS A 88 5.60 -2.08 4.70
CA LYS A 88 4.44 -1.48 5.35
C LYS A 88 4.78 -0.88 6.72
N ASN A 89 5.55 -1.59 7.54
CA ASN A 89 5.98 -1.08 8.84
C ASN A 89 6.88 0.16 8.69
N PHE A 90 7.68 0.24 7.62
CA PHE A 90 8.48 1.43 7.34
C PHE A 90 7.62 2.63 6.93
N VAL A 91 6.57 2.41 6.13
CA VAL A 91 5.55 3.45 5.83
C VAL A 91 4.91 3.95 7.12
N ASP A 92 4.47 3.04 8.00
CA ASP A 92 3.84 3.40 9.29
C ASP A 92 4.80 4.14 10.22
N TYR A 93 6.07 3.74 10.19
CA TYR A 93 7.14 4.44 10.90
C TYR A 93 7.29 5.88 10.39
N LEU A 94 7.35 6.11 9.08
CA LEU A 94 7.46 7.45 8.50
C LEU A 94 6.22 8.31 8.76
N GLN A 95 5.02 7.72 8.77
CA GLN A 95 3.79 8.42 9.15
C GLN A 95 3.81 8.90 10.61
N SER A 96 4.52 8.19 11.49
CA SER A 96 4.60 8.51 12.91
C SER A 96 5.80 9.40 13.27
N ASN A 97 6.73 9.63 12.34
CA ASN A 97 7.99 10.32 12.59
C ASN A 97 8.30 11.29 11.43
N GLU A 98 8.21 12.60 11.71
CA GLU A 98 8.52 13.67 10.75
C GLU A 98 10.03 13.92 10.65
N GLU A 99 10.77 12.92 10.16
CA GLU A 99 12.24 12.95 10.07
C GLU A 99 12.80 13.30 8.69
N LEU A 100 11.94 13.22 7.66
CA LEU A 100 12.28 13.44 6.26
C LEU A 100 11.44 14.60 5.70
N GLN A 101 11.43 14.77 4.38
CA GLN A 101 10.60 15.76 3.71
C GLN A 101 9.12 15.62 4.08
N VAL A 102 8.37 16.72 4.02
CA VAL A 102 6.94 16.78 4.40
C VAL A 102 6.05 15.79 3.64
N PHE A 103 6.45 15.38 2.43
CA PHE A 103 5.74 14.40 1.60
C PHE A 103 6.24 12.96 1.79
N ALA A 104 7.27 12.72 2.60
CA ALA A 104 7.99 11.45 2.62
C ALA A 104 7.10 10.25 2.98
N ALA A 105 6.20 10.42 3.95
CA ALA A 105 5.27 9.36 4.36
C ALA A 105 4.27 9.00 3.25
N GLU A 106 3.75 10.00 2.54
CA GLU A 106 2.83 9.78 1.41
C GLU A 106 3.54 9.17 0.21
N LEU A 107 4.76 9.64 -0.10
CA LEU A 107 5.59 9.06 -1.16
C LEU A 107 5.96 7.61 -0.83
N ALA A 108 6.34 7.30 0.42
CA ALA A 108 6.62 5.93 0.83
C ALA A 108 5.38 5.03 0.67
N HIS A 109 4.19 5.51 1.04
CA HIS A 109 2.96 4.76 0.85
C HIS A 109 2.67 4.51 -0.65
N TYR A 110 2.94 5.50 -1.50
CA TYR A 110 2.80 5.38 -2.95
C TYR A 110 3.75 4.32 -3.54
N GLU A 111 5.03 4.34 -3.18
CA GLU A 111 6.01 3.34 -3.63
C GLU A 111 5.68 1.94 -3.08
N TRP A 112 5.25 1.83 -1.83
CA TRP A 112 4.81 0.56 -1.23
C TRP A 112 3.57 -0.02 -1.91
N ALA A 113 2.69 0.82 -2.46
CA ALA A 113 1.45 0.37 -3.08
C ALA A 113 1.70 -0.63 -4.22
N GLU A 114 2.78 -0.47 -4.99
CA GLU A 114 3.17 -1.43 -6.04
C GLU A 114 3.39 -2.84 -5.47
N LEU A 115 4.30 -2.96 -4.50
CA LEU A 115 4.62 -4.22 -3.82
C LEU A 115 3.39 -4.83 -3.15
N SER A 116 2.51 -3.99 -2.61
CA SER A 116 1.28 -4.40 -1.93
C SER A 116 0.31 -5.07 -2.90
N VAL A 117 0.06 -4.46 -4.07
CA VAL A 117 -0.91 -5.01 -5.03
C VAL A 117 -0.38 -6.22 -5.78
N GLU A 118 0.94 -6.34 -5.98
CA GLU A 118 1.57 -7.51 -6.59
C GLU A 118 1.31 -8.80 -5.81
N GLN A 119 1.22 -8.71 -4.49
CA GLN A 119 1.06 -9.85 -3.59
C GLN A 119 -0.40 -10.18 -3.28
N LYS A 120 -1.36 -9.31 -3.64
CA LYS A 120 -2.77 -9.54 -3.35
C LYS A 120 -3.33 -10.70 -4.16
N LEU A 121 -4.24 -11.43 -3.53
CA LEU A 121 -4.96 -12.55 -4.16
C LEU A 121 -5.94 -12.01 -5.20
N TRP A 122 -6.11 -12.78 -6.27
CA TRP A 122 -7.16 -12.57 -7.26
C TRP A 122 -8.12 -13.76 -7.18
N PRO A 123 -9.29 -13.63 -6.53
CA PRO A 123 -10.25 -14.73 -6.43
C PRO A 123 -10.84 -15.06 -7.79
N GLU A 124 -11.08 -16.35 -8.06
CA GLU A 124 -11.65 -16.83 -9.33
C GLU A 124 -13.06 -16.29 -9.62
N SER A 125 -13.78 -15.85 -8.59
CA SER A 125 -15.09 -15.21 -8.74
C SER A 125 -15.02 -13.85 -9.44
N TYR A 126 -13.85 -13.19 -9.46
CA TYR A 126 -13.65 -11.92 -10.14
C TYR A 126 -13.16 -12.14 -11.57
N VAL A 127 -14.01 -11.82 -12.54
CA VAL A 127 -13.78 -12.14 -13.94
C VAL A 127 -13.62 -10.87 -14.77
N CYS A 128 -12.64 -10.89 -15.66
CA CYS A 128 -12.45 -9.82 -16.64
C CYS A 128 -13.59 -9.84 -17.65
N LEU A 129 -14.12 -8.65 -17.95
CA LEU A 129 -15.15 -8.50 -18.97
C LEU A 129 -14.54 -8.66 -20.36
N THR A 130 -15.18 -9.48 -21.18
CA THR A 130 -14.90 -9.60 -22.62
C THR A 130 -15.82 -8.74 -23.47
N GLU A 131 -16.93 -8.27 -22.90
CA GLU A 131 -17.99 -7.51 -23.55
C GLU A 131 -18.39 -6.28 -22.70
N GLU A 132 -19.31 -5.47 -23.20
CA GLU A 132 -19.81 -4.28 -22.50
C GLU A 132 -20.64 -4.65 -21.26
N LEU A 133 -20.57 -3.83 -20.20
CA LEU A 133 -21.30 -4.10 -18.96
C LEU A 133 -22.80 -3.88 -19.15
N SER A 134 -23.57 -4.98 -19.14
CA SER A 134 -25.00 -4.92 -18.86
C SER A 134 -25.28 -4.52 -17.41
N GLN A 135 -26.38 -3.78 -17.19
CA GLN A 135 -26.86 -3.39 -15.86
C GLN A 135 -27.26 -4.58 -14.97
N GLU A 136 -27.50 -5.75 -15.57
CA GLU A 136 -27.83 -6.98 -14.85
C GLU A 136 -26.62 -7.64 -14.18
N HIS A 137 -25.40 -7.29 -14.60
CA HIS A 137 -24.18 -7.88 -14.04
C HIS A 137 -23.92 -7.41 -12.61
N THR A 138 -23.41 -8.32 -11.77
CA THR A 138 -22.76 -7.96 -10.51
C THR A 138 -21.36 -7.45 -10.81
N ILE A 139 -21.08 -6.21 -10.43
CA ILE A 139 -19.78 -5.57 -10.58
C ILE A 139 -19.07 -5.48 -9.23
N GLY A 140 -17.74 -5.53 -9.28
CA GLY A 140 -16.89 -5.32 -8.12
C GLY A 140 -15.63 -4.56 -8.51
N LEU A 141 -15.05 -3.84 -7.55
CA LEU A 141 -13.72 -3.28 -7.71
C LEU A 141 -12.70 -4.43 -7.85
N ASN A 142 -11.66 -4.24 -8.66
CA ASN A 142 -10.58 -5.20 -8.78
C ASN A 142 -10.06 -5.56 -7.36
N PRO A 143 -9.98 -6.85 -7.02
CA PRO A 143 -9.69 -7.31 -5.64
C PRO A 143 -8.27 -6.92 -5.19
N THR A 144 -7.38 -6.61 -6.14
CA THR A 144 -6.04 -6.12 -5.85
C THR A 144 -5.98 -4.61 -5.65
N ALA A 145 -7.03 -3.86 -6.01
CA ALA A 145 -7.01 -2.41 -6.00
C ALA A 145 -6.71 -1.83 -4.62
N LEU A 146 -5.93 -0.77 -4.62
CA LEU A 146 -5.62 0.11 -3.51
C LEU A 146 -6.02 1.52 -3.95
N VAL A 147 -7.06 2.04 -3.33
CA VAL A 147 -7.58 3.39 -3.57
C VAL A 147 -6.96 4.31 -2.51
N ALA A 148 -6.31 5.38 -2.94
CA ALA A 148 -5.59 6.30 -2.05
C ALA A 148 -5.85 7.77 -2.40
N SER A 149 -5.78 8.60 -1.37
CA SER A 149 -5.85 10.05 -1.43
C SER A 149 -4.60 10.62 -0.78
N TYR A 150 -3.92 11.54 -1.47
CA TYR A 150 -2.66 12.14 -1.06
C TYR A 150 -2.80 13.66 -1.01
N GLN A 151 -2.21 14.30 -0.01
CA GLN A 151 -2.13 15.75 0.06
C GLN A 151 -1.03 16.30 -0.84
N TYR A 152 -0.03 15.48 -1.16
CA TYR A 152 1.07 15.84 -2.06
C TYR A 152 0.91 15.14 -3.42
N PRO A 153 1.43 15.72 -4.53
CA PRO A 153 1.40 15.12 -5.87
C PRO A 153 2.42 13.98 -6.00
N VAL A 154 2.29 12.91 -5.21
CA VAL A 154 3.27 11.82 -5.07
C VAL A 154 3.71 11.18 -6.38
N ASP A 155 2.85 11.16 -7.40
CA ASP A 155 3.12 10.62 -8.74
C ASP A 155 3.95 11.56 -9.65
N GLU A 156 4.22 12.78 -9.21
CA GLU A 156 5.07 13.76 -9.91
C GLU A 156 6.39 14.05 -9.17
N ILE A 157 6.51 13.60 -7.92
CA ILE A 157 7.68 13.89 -7.07
C ILE A 157 8.93 13.26 -7.68
N SER A 158 9.98 14.08 -7.80
CA SER A 158 11.26 13.71 -8.41
C SER A 158 12.37 14.61 -7.87
N GLU A 159 13.62 14.37 -8.29
CA GLU A 159 14.76 15.21 -7.89
C GLU A 159 14.55 16.68 -8.29
N GLN A 160 13.83 16.92 -9.40
CA GLN A 160 13.53 18.24 -9.95
C GLN A 160 12.26 18.87 -9.36
N PHE A 161 11.39 18.08 -8.71
CA PHE A 161 10.12 18.55 -8.18
C PHE A 161 9.84 17.95 -6.80
N GLN A 162 10.05 18.77 -5.76
CA GLN A 162 9.88 18.41 -4.36
C GLN A 162 8.95 19.45 -3.70
N PRO A 163 7.64 19.16 -3.55
CA PRO A 163 6.68 20.11 -3.00
C PRO A 163 6.95 20.35 -1.50
N CYS A 164 6.88 21.60 -1.07
CA CYS A 164 6.98 21.96 0.36
C CYS A 164 5.61 22.23 1.00
N GLU A 165 4.57 22.42 0.18
CA GLU A 165 3.20 22.68 0.61
C GLU A 165 2.26 21.63 0.00
N PRO A 166 1.16 21.29 0.71
CA PRO A 166 0.15 20.39 0.18
C PRO A 166 -0.58 21.03 -1.01
N LEU A 167 -1.20 20.18 -1.84
CA LEU A 167 -2.09 20.61 -2.90
C LEU A 167 -3.35 21.27 -2.31
N SER A 168 -3.93 22.21 -3.06
CA SER A 168 -5.23 22.81 -2.72
C SER A 168 -6.36 21.77 -2.73
N GLU A 169 -6.24 20.75 -3.58
CA GLU A 169 -7.16 19.61 -3.66
C GLU A 169 -6.35 18.30 -3.61
N PRO A 170 -6.84 17.26 -2.91
CA PRO A 170 -6.12 16.00 -2.82
C PRO A 170 -5.89 15.33 -4.18
N ARG A 171 -4.75 14.64 -4.28
CA ARG A 171 -4.40 13.77 -5.40
C ARG A 171 -4.98 12.38 -5.16
N PHE A 172 -5.94 11.97 -6.01
CA PHE A 172 -6.54 10.63 -5.93
C PHE A 172 -5.90 9.68 -6.93
N LEU A 173 -5.45 8.52 -6.43
CA LEU A 173 -4.80 7.49 -7.22
C LEU A 173 -5.39 6.13 -6.91
N VAL A 174 -5.46 5.27 -7.91
CA VAL A 174 -5.75 3.85 -7.75
C VAL A 174 -4.61 3.04 -8.30
N VAL A 175 -4.10 2.13 -7.47
CA VAL A 175 -3.05 1.18 -7.82
C VAL A 175 -3.66 -0.21 -7.82
N PHE A 176 -3.50 -0.98 -8.88
CA PHE A 176 -4.05 -2.33 -8.97
C PHE A 176 -3.22 -3.19 -9.92
N ARG A 177 -3.40 -4.50 -9.87
CA ARG A 177 -2.80 -5.44 -10.82
C ARG A 177 -3.83 -5.83 -11.87
N ASP A 178 -3.43 -5.91 -13.13
CA ASP A 178 -4.26 -6.44 -14.22
C ASP A 178 -4.15 -7.97 -14.32
N SER A 179 -4.97 -8.59 -15.16
CA SER A 179 -5.02 -10.05 -15.35
C SER A 179 -3.74 -10.63 -15.94
N GLY A 180 -2.88 -9.80 -16.54
CA GLY A 180 -1.55 -10.17 -17.01
C GLY A 180 -0.48 -10.10 -15.93
N GLY A 181 -0.86 -9.73 -14.69
CA GLY A 181 0.06 -9.58 -13.58
C GLY A 181 0.78 -8.23 -13.54
N LYS A 182 0.45 -7.29 -14.43
CA LYS A 182 1.11 -5.98 -14.49
C LYS A 182 0.43 -4.99 -13.54
N VAL A 183 1.22 -4.29 -12.74
CA VAL A 183 0.73 -3.19 -11.90
C VAL A 183 0.38 -1.98 -12.75
N ARG A 184 -0.75 -1.35 -12.41
CA ARG A 184 -1.33 -0.18 -13.07
C ARG A 184 -1.57 0.90 -12.03
N PHE A 185 -1.25 2.13 -12.44
CA PHE A 185 -1.52 3.35 -11.70
C PHE A 185 -2.45 4.20 -12.53
N ILE A 186 -3.55 4.65 -11.93
CA ILE A 186 -4.47 5.59 -12.57
C ILE A 186 -4.73 6.77 -11.65
N ARG A 187 -4.67 7.98 -12.21
CA ARG A 187 -5.14 9.20 -11.55
C ARG A 187 -6.64 9.33 -11.78
N ILE A 188 -7.38 9.61 -10.73
CA ILE A 188 -8.84 9.77 -10.78
C ILE A 188 -9.23 11.12 -10.17
N ASN A 189 -10.45 11.59 -10.48
CA ASN A 189 -10.99 12.80 -9.88
C ASN A 189 -11.76 12.47 -8.58
N ALA A 190 -12.17 13.51 -7.84
CA ALA A 190 -12.89 13.36 -6.57
C ALA A 190 -14.21 12.58 -6.71
N MET A 191 -14.97 12.81 -7.78
CA MET A 191 -16.23 12.09 -8.04
C MET A 191 -15.97 10.60 -8.21
N THR A 192 -15.00 10.26 -9.06
CA THR A 192 -14.61 8.89 -9.31
C THR A 192 -14.05 8.21 -8.06
N TYR A 193 -13.31 8.93 -7.22
CA TYR A 193 -12.83 8.43 -5.93
C TYR A 193 -13.99 7.98 -5.04
N LEU A 194 -15.04 8.79 -4.92
CA LEU A 194 -16.24 8.42 -4.15
C LEU A 194 -16.91 7.17 -4.73
N LEU A 195 -17.04 7.06 -6.05
CA LEU A 195 -17.65 5.89 -6.71
C LEU A 195 -16.85 4.60 -6.42
N VAL A 196 -15.52 4.63 -6.55
CA VAL A 196 -14.69 3.44 -6.34
C VAL A 196 -14.58 3.08 -4.86
N THR A 197 -14.59 4.07 -3.95
CA THR A 197 -14.63 3.83 -2.50
C THR A 197 -15.95 3.17 -2.08
N GLU A 198 -17.08 3.60 -2.65
CA GLU A 198 -18.37 2.93 -2.41
C GLU A 198 -18.33 1.47 -2.89
N LEU A 199 -17.83 1.22 -4.11
CA LEU A 199 -17.66 -0.14 -4.63
C LEU A 199 -16.70 -0.98 -3.78
N GLN A 200 -15.63 -0.39 -3.24
CA GLN A 200 -14.66 -1.07 -2.39
C GLN A 200 -15.29 -1.58 -1.09
N SER A 201 -16.31 -0.89 -0.57
CA SER A 201 -17.01 -1.29 0.66
C SER A 201 -17.92 -2.51 0.48
N GLN A 202 -18.15 -2.95 -0.77
CA GLN A 202 -19.10 -4.01 -1.11
C GLN A 202 -18.39 -5.18 -1.80
N GLN A 203 -18.75 -6.42 -1.43
CA GLN A 203 -18.23 -7.63 -2.09
C GLN A 203 -19.04 -7.97 -3.35
N GLY A 204 -19.15 -6.99 -4.25
CA GLY A 204 -19.98 -7.06 -5.44
C GLY A 204 -21.37 -6.46 -5.24
N ILE A 205 -21.86 -5.76 -6.26
CA ILE A 205 -23.20 -5.17 -6.32
C ILE A 205 -23.74 -5.27 -7.73
N GLN A 206 -25.04 -5.51 -7.88
CA GLN A 206 -25.66 -5.44 -9.20
C GLN A 206 -25.53 -4.02 -9.77
N PHE A 207 -25.04 -3.88 -10.99
CA PHE A 207 -24.70 -2.59 -11.58
C PHE A 207 -25.90 -1.63 -11.59
N LYS A 208 -27.10 -2.13 -11.91
CA LYS A 208 -28.35 -1.36 -11.78
C LYS A 208 -28.56 -0.80 -10.37
N ALA A 209 -28.48 -1.65 -9.36
CA ALA A 209 -28.68 -1.27 -7.96
C ALA A 209 -27.62 -0.26 -7.50
N PHE A 210 -26.38 -0.35 -8.00
CA PHE A 210 -25.36 0.65 -7.74
C PHE A 210 -25.76 2.03 -8.29
N LEU A 211 -26.19 2.10 -9.55
CA LEU A 211 -26.65 3.35 -10.19
C LEU A 211 -27.86 3.96 -9.48
N GLU A 212 -28.78 3.14 -8.99
CA GLU A 212 -29.97 3.58 -8.25
C GLU A 212 -29.63 4.17 -6.88
N ARG A 213 -28.53 3.74 -6.25
CA ARG A 213 -28.08 4.26 -4.94
C ARG A 213 -27.29 5.56 -5.03
N LEU A 214 -26.69 5.86 -6.18
CA LEU A 214 -25.84 7.05 -6.32
C LEU A 214 -26.53 8.39 -5.97
N PRO A 215 -27.78 8.65 -6.38
CA PRO A 215 -28.45 9.91 -6.05
C PRO A 215 -28.67 10.11 -4.55
N GLU A 216 -28.82 9.02 -3.78
CA GLU A 216 -28.96 9.08 -2.32
C GLU A 216 -27.62 9.38 -1.63
N LEU A 217 -26.52 8.85 -2.18
CA LEU A 217 -25.16 9.06 -1.67
C LEU A 217 -24.62 10.45 -1.99
N LEU A 218 -25.03 11.03 -3.13
CA LEU A 218 -24.52 12.30 -3.63
C LEU A 218 -25.69 13.24 -4.03
N PRO A 219 -26.53 13.65 -3.07
CA PRO A 219 -27.74 14.44 -3.34
C PRO A 219 -27.46 15.82 -3.93
N GLN A 220 -26.22 16.30 -3.85
CA GLN A 220 -25.78 17.57 -4.42
C GLN A 220 -25.62 17.57 -5.95
N TRP A 221 -25.79 16.41 -6.61
CA TRP A 221 -25.70 16.27 -8.07
C TRP A 221 -27.04 15.81 -8.69
N PRO A 222 -27.39 16.26 -9.91
CA PRO A 222 -28.57 15.77 -10.60
C PRO A 222 -28.49 14.27 -10.88
N ALA A 223 -29.53 13.52 -10.47
CA ALA A 223 -29.56 12.06 -10.53
C ALA A 223 -29.24 11.49 -11.93
N GLU A 224 -29.83 12.06 -12.98
CA GLU A 224 -29.64 11.59 -14.35
C GLU A 224 -28.19 11.78 -14.83
N GLN A 225 -27.59 12.94 -14.54
CA GLN A 225 -26.18 13.20 -14.88
C GLN A 225 -25.23 12.29 -14.11
N LEU A 226 -25.52 12.06 -12.83
CA LEU A 226 -24.72 11.20 -11.97
C LEU A 226 -24.75 9.74 -12.48
N GLN A 227 -25.93 9.23 -12.82
CA GLN A 227 -26.09 7.87 -13.34
C GLN A 227 -25.42 7.70 -14.71
N GLN A 228 -25.60 8.65 -15.64
CA GLN A 228 -24.95 8.58 -16.94
C GLN A 228 -23.42 8.66 -16.84
N GLY A 229 -22.91 9.60 -16.03
CA GLY A 229 -21.48 9.76 -15.80
C GLY A 229 -20.84 8.54 -15.11
N ALA A 230 -21.52 7.97 -14.11
CA ALA A 230 -21.08 6.75 -13.46
C ALA A 230 -21.08 5.57 -14.44
N MET A 231 -22.12 5.44 -15.28
CA MET A 231 -22.19 4.35 -16.26
C MET A 231 -21.05 4.40 -17.29
N GLN A 232 -20.71 5.59 -17.78
CA GLN A 232 -19.56 5.78 -18.68
C GLN A 232 -18.23 5.47 -17.98
N THR A 233 -18.05 6.00 -16.77
CA THR A 233 -16.82 5.79 -15.97
C THR A 233 -16.61 4.31 -15.65
N ILE A 234 -17.68 3.61 -15.25
CA ILE A 234 -17.61 2.19 -14.90
C ILE A 234 -17.26 1.34 -16.13
N ASN A 235 -17.85 1.63 -17.30
CA ASN A 235 -17.51 0.94 -18.54
C ASN A 235 -16.05 1.19 -18.97
N GLN A 236 -15.54 2.41 -18.79
CA GLN A 236 -14.13 2.71 -19.05
C GLN A 236 -13.22 1.91 -18.12
N PHE A 237 -13.55 1.86 -16.83
CA PHE A 237 -12.77 1.12 -15.83
C PHE A 237 -12.86 -0.39 -15.97
N ALA A 238 -13.96 -0.91 -16.51
CA ALA A 238 -14.05 -2.30 -16.93
C ALA A 238 -13.04 -2.64 -18.03
N LYS A 239 -12.90 -1.78 -19.05
CA LYS A 239 -11.89 -1.96 -20.11
C LYS A 239 -10.46 -1.90 -19.57
N GLN A 240 -10.24 -1.14 -18.51
CA GLN A 240 -8.95 -1.05 -17.81
C GLN A 240 -8.76 -2.15 -16.76
N GLN A 241 -9.73 -3.05 -16.57
CA GLN A 241 -9.76 -4.09 -15.55
C GLN A 241 -9.70 -3.58 -14.10
N LEU A 242 -10.02 -2.30 -13.88
CA LEU A 242 -10.22 -1.77 -12.53
C LEU A 242 -11.58 -2.21 -11.96
N ILE A 243 -12.59 -2.36 -12.81
CA ILE A 243 -13.88 -2.93 -12.44
C ILE A 243 -14.04 -4.27 -13.16
N LEU A 244 -14.51 -5.26 -12.42
CA LEU A 244 -14.66 -6.63 -12.88
C LEU A 244 -16.09 -7.10 -12.64
N THR A 245 -16.50 -8.20 -13.28
CA THR A 245 -17.73 -8.89 -12.89
C THR A 245 -17.44 -9.86 -11.76
N VAL A 246 -18.41 -10.02 -10.87
CA VAL A 246 -18.35 -10.97 -9.76
C VAL A 246 -19.35 -12.08 -10.03
N LYS A 247 -18.87 -13.32 -10.12
CA LYS A 247 -19.74 -14.50 -10.19
C LYS A 247 -20.20 -14.86 -8.78
N ASN A 248 -21.50 -15.11 -8.65
CA ASN A 248 -22.10 -15.72 -7.46
C ASN A 248 -21.72 -17.20 -7.35
#